data_AF-A0A542BDB4-F1
#
_entry.id   AF-A0A542BDB4-F1
#
_cell.length_a   1.000
_cell.length_b   1.000
_cell.length_c   1.000
_cell.angle_alpha   90.00
_cell.angle_beta   90.00
_cell.angle_gamma   90.00
#
_symmetry.space_group_name_H-M   'P 1'
#
loop_
_entity.id
_entity.type
_entity.pdbx_description
1 polymer ?
#
loop_
_entity_poly.entity_id
_entity_poly.type
_entity_poly.pdbx_seq_one_letter_code
_entity_poly.pdbx_strand_id
1 'polypeptide(L)' 'MDGIALRQNGFHCGDCGSPGVSVPHALSDASVVSCANCGLNLGSWAEYRQRIDMALMAEQAGKARRLIVADPVGNVLARA' A
#
# COMPACT_ATOMS: atom_id res chain seq x y z
N MET A 1 -13.36 -6.55 -13.35
CA MET A 1 -12.00 -6.76 -12.79
C MET A 1 -11.78 -5.66 -11.77
N ASP A 2 -12.20 -5.91 -10.53
CA ASP A 2 -12.09 -4.93 -9.44
C ASP A 2 -10.68 -5.06 -8.83
N GLY A 3 -9.75 -4.26 -9.33
CA GLY A 3 -8.39 -4.20 -8.81
C GLY A 3 -8.42 -3.56 -7.43
N ILE A 4 -7.83 -4.22 -6.45
CA ILE A 4 -7.63 -3.68 -5.10
C ILE A 4 -6.83 -2.38 -5.25
N ALA A 5 -7.51 -1.24 -5.21
CA ALA A 5 -6.87 0.06 -5.19
C ALA A 5 -6.30 0.28 -3.78
N LEU A 6 -5.15 -0.38 -3.51
CA LEU A 6 -4.25 0.03 -2.44
C LEU A 6 -4.15 1.54 -2.53
N ARG A 7 -4.39 2.25 -1.43
CA ARG A 7 -4.44 3.70 -1.38
C ARG A 7 -3.07 4.23 -1.83
N GLN A 8 -2.89 4.47 -3.13
CA GLN A 8 -1.58 4.69 -3.78
C GLN A 8 -0.92 6.01 -3.37
N ASN A 9 -1.59 6.77 -2.50
CA ASN A 9 -1.18 8.08 -2.03
C ASN A 9 0.04 8.06 -1.08
N GLY A 10 0.65 6.89 -0.84
CA GLY A 10 1.82 6.76 0.03
C GLY A 10 3.14 6.39 -0.67
N PHE A 11 3.09 5.98 -1.94
CA PHE A 11 4.24 5.43 -2.68
C PHE A 11 4.63 6.22 -3.93
N HIS A 12 3.97 7.34 -4.20
CA HIS A 12 4.36 8.21 -5.31
C HIS A 12 5.58 9.05 -4.97
N CYS A 13 6.40 9.34 -5.96
CA CYS A 13 7.43 10.35 -5.87
C CYS A 13 6.78 11.72 -5.65
N GLY A 14 7.24 12.46 -4.63
CA GLY A 14 6.70 13.80 -4.32
C GLY A 14 7.02 14.86 -5.38
N ASP A 15 7.99 14.60 -6.26
CA ASP A 15 8.45 15.56 -7.27
C ASP A 15 7.80 15.32 -8.64
N CYS A 16 7.94 14.11 -9.19
CA CYS A 16 7.39 13.77 -10.50
C CYS A 16 6.02 13.07 -10.47
N GLY A 17 5.50 12.75 -9.28
CA GLY A 17 4.24 12.01 -9.11
C GLY A 17 4.28 10.53 -9.55
N SER A 18 5.43 10.05 -10.05
CA SER A 18 5.54 8.69 -10.56
C SER A 18 5.37 7.67 -9.43
N PRO A 19 4.59 6.59 -9.63
CA PRO A 19 4.45 5.51 -8.65
C PRO A 19 5.62 4.51 -8.66
N GLY A 20 6.57 4.66 -9.60
CA GLY A 20 7.69 3.73 -9.78
C GLY A 20 8.88 4.03 -8.88
N VAL A 21 9.42 2.99 -8.24
CA VAL A 21 10.68 3.05 -7.48
C VAL A 21 11.73 2.10 -8.05
N SER A 22 12.98 2.55 -8.05
CA SER A 22 14.15 1.75 -8.39
C SER A 22 14.74 1.17 -7.12
N VAL A 23 14.75 -0.16 -7.07
CA VAL A 23 15.33 -0.92 -5.96
C VAL A 23 16.76 -1.32 -6.35
N PRO A 24 17.76 -1.03 -5.51
CA PRO A 24 19.15 -1.35 -5.81
C PRO A 24 19.39 -2.87 -5.83
N HIS A 25 20.36 -3.30 -6.65
CA HIS A 25 20.66 -4.71 -6.88
C HIS A 25 21.12 -5.43 -5.60
N ALA A 26 21.79 -4.71 -4.69
CA ALA A 26 22.12 -5.16 -3.36
C ALA A 26 21.17 -4.52 -2.35
N LEU A 27 20.34 -5.35 -1.69
CA LEU A 27 19.40 -4.94 -0.67
C LEU A 27 20.03 -5.04 0.72
N SER A 28 20.60 -3.93 1.18
CA SER A 28 21.01 -3.71 2.57
C SER A 28 20.06 -2.70 3.21
N ASP A 29 20.04 -2.64 4.53
CA ASP A 29 19.19 -1.70 5.28
C ASP A 29 19.44 -0.24 4.86
N ALA A 30 20.74 0.09 4.66
CA ALA A 30 21.21 1.39 4.20
C ALA A 30 21.11 1.62 2.68
N SER A 31 20.61 0.64 1.90
CA SER A 31 20.51 0.79 0.45
C SER A 31 19.51 1.88 0.09
N VAL A 32 19.87 2.73 -0.88
CA VAL A 32 19.03 3.88 -1.27
C VAL A 32 17.92 3.43 -2.22
N VAL A 33 16.70 3.86 -1.94
CA VAL A 33 15.55 3.72 -2.84
C VAL A 33 15.37 5.04 -3.58
N SER A 34 15.33 4.98 -4.90
CA SER A 34 15.13 6.18 -5.73
C SER A 34 13.86 6.07 -6.56
N CYS A 35 13.32 7.20 -7.01
CA CYS A 35 12.26 7.19 -8.00
C CYS A 35 12.79 6.61 -9.33
N ALA A 36 12.05 5.68 -9.93
CA ALA A 36 12.44 5.07 -11.21
C ALA A 36 12.36 6.05 -12.40
N ASN A 37 11.64 7.17 -12.25
CA ASN A 37 11.41 8.14 -13.32
C ASN A 37 12.38 9.33 -13.24
N CYS A 38 12.48 10.00 -12.08
CA CYS A 38 13.34 11.18 -11.93
C CYS A 38 14.63 10.93 -11.14
N GLY A 39 14.81 9.73 -10.58
CA GLY A 39 16.01 9.39 -9.79
C GLY A 39 16.06 10.02 -8.39
N LEU A 40 15.03 10.77 -7.98
CA LEU A 40 14.96 11.39 -6.66
C LEU A 40 15.14 10.34 -5.55
N ASN A 41 15.99 10.62 -4.57
CA ASN A 41 16.15 9.78 -3.39
C ASN A 41 14.87 9.82 -2.54
N LEU A 42 14.26 8.65 -2.33
CA LEU A 42 13.03 8.46 -1.55
C LEU A 42 13.32 8.00 -0.11
N GLY A 43 14.57 7.69 0.22
CA GLY A 43 15.03 7.24 1.53
C GLY A 43 15.81 5.92 1.48
N SER A 44 16.06 5.35 2.66
CA SER A 44 16.67 4.03 2.77
C SER A 44 15.66 2.90 2.49
N TRP A 45 16.18 1.73 2.14
CA TRP A 45 15.39 0.52 1.90
C TRP A 45 14.67 0.08 3.18
N ALA A 46 15.31 0.23 4.34
CA ALA A 46 14.71 -0.03 5.64
C ALA A 46 13.42 0.77 5.86
N GLU A 47 13.51 2.09 5.71
CA GLU A 47 12.39 3.01 5.87
C GLU A 47 11.30 2.73 4.83
N TYR A 48 11.70 2.46 3.59
CA TYR A 48 10.76 2.15 2.52
C TYR A 48 9.99 0.85 2.81
N ARG A 49 10.69 -0.20 3.28
CA ARG A 49 10.09 -1.49 3.65
C ARG A 49 9.15 -1.36 4.83
N GLN A 50 9.53 -0.57 5.85
CA GLN A 50 8.67 -0.31 7.00
C GLN A 50 7.37 0.40 6.59
N ARG A 51 7.44 1.36 5.65
CA ARG A 51 6.24 2.03 5.10
C ARG A 51 5.32 1.07 4.36
N ILE A 52 5.89 0.13 3.58
CA ILE A 52 5.11 -0.94 2.93
C ILE A 52 4.40 -1.80 3.98
N ASP A 53 5.12 -2.23 5.01
CA ASP A 53 4.57 -3.10 6.06
C ASP A 53 3.42 -2.39 6.79
N MET A 54 3.61 -1.14 7.21
CA MET A 54 2.57 -0.34 7.84
C MET A 54 1.34 -0.15 6.94
N ALA A 55 1.53 0.09 5.65
CA ALA A 55 0.42 0.22 4.70
C ALA A 55 -0.34 -1.11 4.55
N LEU A 56 0.37 -2.24 4.49
CA LEU A 56 -0.24 -3.56 4.42
C LEU A 56 -1.04 -3.88 5.68
N MET A 57 -0.49 -3.59 6.86
CA MET A 57 -1.18 -3.77 8.15
C MET A 57 -2.43 -2.89 8.25
N ALA A 58 -2.35 -1.64 7.81
CA ALA A 58 -3.50 -0.72 7.78
C ALA A 58 -4.61 -1.25 6.85
N GLU A 59 -4.26 -1.78 5.69
CA GLU A 59 -5.22 -2.39 4.75
C GLU A 59 -5.85 -3.66 5.34
N GLN A 60 -5.06 -4.52 6.00
CA GLN A 60 -5.58 -5.70 6.69
C GLN A 60 -6.54 -5.33 7.82
N ALA A 61 -6.21 -4.32 8.62
CA ALA A 61 -7.09 -3.79 9.66
C ALA A 61 -8.39 -3.21 9.09
N GLY A 62 -8.34 -2.57 7.91
CA GLY A 62 -9.52 -2.09 7.20
C GLY A 62 -10.38 -3.22 6.62
N LYS A 63 -9.75 -4.30 6.11
CA LYS A 63 -10.43 -5.43 5.49
C LYS A 63 -11.10 -6.36 6.51
N ALA A 64 -10.55 -6.46 7.72
CA ALA A 64 -11.18 -7.16 8.84
C ALA A 64 -12.57 -6.60 9.22
N ARG A 65 -12.93 -5.38 8.77
CA ARG A 65 -14.20 -4.71 9.12
C ARG A 65 -15.35 -4.89 8.13
N ARG A 66 -15.19 -5.57 6.98
CA ARG A 66 -16.32 -5.80 6.04
C ARG A 66 -16.29 -7.17 5.39
N LEU A 67 -16.65 -8.19 6.17
CA LEU A 67 -17.37 -9.32 5.60
C LEU A 67 -18.85 -8.93 5.59
N ILE A 68 -19.31 -8.27 4.52
CA ILE A 68 -20.74 -8.24 4.25
C ILE A 68 -21.05 -9.61 3.68
N VAL A 69 -21.53 -10.52 4.53
CA VAL A 69 -22.15 -11.74 4.06
C VAL A 69 -23.46 -11.31 3.40
N ALA A 70 -23.51 -11.41 2.07
CA ALA A 70 -24.80 -11.36 1.40
C ALA A 70 -25.50 -12.68 1.73
N ASP A 71 -26.45 -12.64 2.66
CA ASP A 71 -27.31 -13.79 2.90
C ASP A 71 -28.20 -13.97 1.65
N PRO A 72 -28.14 -15.11 0.94
CA PRO A 72 -28.93 -15.34 -0.27
C PRO A 72 -30.43 -15.50 0.03
N VAL A 73 -30.82 -15.58 1.30
CA VAL A 73 -32.19 -15.57 1.76
C VAL A 73 -32.44 -14.23 2.44
N GLY A 74 -33.03 -13.28 1.71
CA GLY A 74 -33.26 -11.92 2.22
C GLY A 74 -34.10 -11.95 3.51
N ASN A 75 -33.45 -11.75 4.66
CA ASN A 75 -34.14 -11.37 5.89
C ASN A 75 -33.30 -10.35 6.66
N VAL A 76 -33.51 -9.07 6.33
CA VAL A 76 -32.98 -7.94 7.09
C VAL A 76 -33.74 -7.79 8.41
N LEU A 77 -33.37 -8.57 9.43
CA LEU A 77 -33.71 -8.23 10.81
C LEU A 77 -32.60 -7.37 11.41
N ALA A 78 -32.69 -6.07 11.15
CA ALA A 78 -32.07 -5.07 12.01
C ALA A 78 -32.70 -5.20 13.41
N ARG A 79 -31.92 -5.59 14.41
CA ARG A 79 -32.34 -5.48 15.81
C ARG A 79 -31.91 -4.11 16.34
N ALA A 80 -32.91 -3.30 16.66
CA ALA A 80 -32.80 -2.15 17.57
C ALA A 80 -32.76 -2.63 19.03
#